data_AF-A0A2N2IX02-F1
#
_entry.id   AF-A0A2N2IX02-F1
#
_cell.length_a   1.000
_cell.length_b   1.000
_cell.length_c   1.000
_cell.angle_alpha   90.00
_cell.angle_beta   90.00
_cell.angle_gamma   90.00
#
_symmetry.space_group_name_H-M   'P 1'
#
loop_
_entity.id
_entity.type
_entity.pdbx_description
1 polymer ?
#
loop_
_entity_poly.entity_id
_entity_poly.type
_entity_poly.pdbx_seq_one_letter_code
_entity_poly.pdbx_strand_id
1 'polypeptide(L)'
;MLLFVVEQAFAVQMAVIPVEDLSQGDNGLNPSMTSRLREVLIRKGYTVVEEKRIIDFMAKNRIRRVGSLDSNNILRLRQELGIDYLLLGSVNQLRDKEPAALGISLQIIRANDAKMIWAGSVQLCRADVRKFLGLAEPQNLSEVEDIVVVRAMEIMPHNLPASSEAPKENFSEEIHLSPEVVKPGETMRCRIRFGETNAKQAEVAVSVVVSGKVIEAVYLPQEKYFEAVWPATGKDGRYPVSVSINRGQQGRKNVFAGSFLVDGQPPEITLALRGQELDGEVILRRQVTISSVLKEPEPLVSWNIGILDGSEQVVKSESGRGNLPGRFSWWGQRQDGILAEDGLYSVRVEVSDRAGNNAVATEKFRIVRKRPELALVTEKKGGEIQVDLNYDGKVPLAFWRVDLRNGAGAILLEKNGEKLPVRFSVPFSNENEKISCRIYGQDVLGNKIRQVIENIVSLKPRGEKTAEQAEEKSAEENAWSVDF
;
A
#
# COMPACT_ATOMS: atom_id res chain seq x y z
N MET A 1 -35.78 -10.81 -64.28
CA MET A 1 -34.51 -10.08 -64.05
C MET A 1 -34.45 -9.77 -62.55
N LEU A 2 -33.84 -10.66 -61.75
CA LEU A 2 -33.69 -10.46 -60.32
C LEU A 2 -32.45 -9.60 -60.07
N LEU A 3 -32.65 -8.43 -59.45
CA LEU A 3 -31.57 -7.58 -58.94
C LEU A 3 -30.97 -8.23 -57.69
N PHE A 4 -29.68 -8.54 -57.75
CA PHE A 4 -28.87 -8.81 -56.56
C PHE A 4 -28.61 -7.46 -55.85
N VAL A 5 -29.20 -7.30 -54.66
CA VAL A 5 -28.73 -6.30 -53.69
C VAL A 5 -27.48 -6.88 -53.04
N VAL A 6 -26.33 -6.28 -53.33
CA VAL A 6 -25.09 -6.56 -52.62
C VAL A 6 -25.18 -5.86 -51.27
N GLU A 7 -25.40 -6.61 -50.19
CA GLU A 7 -25.17 -6.12 -48.83
C GLU A 7 -23.68 -5.78 -48.69
N GLN A 8 -23.34 -4.49 -48.70
CA GLN A 8 -22.03 -4.04 -48.24
C GLN A 8 -21.97 -4.24 -46.73
N ALA A 9 -21.32 -5.31 -46.28
CA ALA A 9 -20.97 -5.50 -44.88
C ALA A 9 -19.96 -4.41 -44.47
N PHE A 10 -20.42 -3.37 -43.77
CA PHE A 10 -19.53 -2.35 -43.19
C PHE A 10 -18.63 -3.01 -42.14
N ALA A 11 -17.31 -2.86 -42.32
CA ALA A 11 -16.33 -3.37 -41.37
C ALA A 11 -16.38 -2.56 -40.07
N VAL A 12 -16.75 -3.21 -38.96
CA VAL A 12 -16.88 -2.59 -37.63
C VAL A 12 -15.53 -2.00 -37.19
N GLN A 13 -15.50 -0.69 -36.92
CA GLN A 13 -14.29 0.01 -36.52
C GLN A 13 -14.12 -0.01 -34.99
N MET A 14 -13.02 -0.57 -34.50
CA MET A 14 -12.72 -0.70 -33.08
C MET A 14 -11.50 0.14 -32.68
N ALA A 15 -11.59 0.83 -31.54
CA ALA A 15 -10.42 1.36 -30.84
C ALA A 15 -10.04 0.48 -29.66
N VAL A 16 -8.75 0.23 -29.50
CA VAL A 16 -8.19 -0.38 -28.29
C VAL A 16 -7.42 0.71 -27.55
N ILE A 17 -7.91 1.08 -26.36
CA ILE A 17 -7.18 1.99 -25.47
C ILE A 17 -6.00 1.23 -24.86
N PRO A 18 -4.86 1.89 -24.60
CA PRO A 18 -3.76 1.26 -23.89
C PRO A 18 -4.22 0.59 -22.60
N VAL A 19 -3.86 -0.68 -22.46
CA VAL A 19 -4.27 -1.54 -21.35
C VAL A 19 -3.64 -1.03 -20.06
N GLU A 20 -4.47 -0.84 -19.04
CA GLU A 20 -4.03 -0.44 -17.71
C GLU A 20 -3.38 -1.62 -16.98
N ASP A 21 -2.30 -1.37 -16.27
CA ASP A 21 -1.63 -2.35 -15.41
C ASP A 21 -1.76 -1.97 -13.94
N LEU A 22 -2.72 -2.57 -13.25
CA LEU A 22 -2.98 -2.28 -11.83
C LEU A 22 -1.87 -2.80 -10.92
N SER A 23 -0.96 -3.65 -11.41
CA SER A 23 0.19 -4.13 -10.62
C SER A 23 1.31 -3.10 -10.51
N GLN A 24 1.35 -2.12 -11.43
CA GLN A 24 2.38 -1.08 -11.49
C GLN A 24 1.97 0.24 -10.79
N GLY A 25 0.82 0.25 -10.10
CA GLY A 25 0.27 1.44 -9.45
C GLY A 25 -0.58 2.30 -10.40
N ASP A 26 -0.80 3.57 -10.03
CA ASP A 26 -1.69 4.47 -10.76
C ASP A 26 -1.18 4.75 -12.19
N ASN A 27 -2.04 4.52 -13.20
CA ASN A 27 -1.74 4.67 -14.63
C ASN A 27 -0.63 3.76 -15.18
N GLY A 28 -0.40 2.59 -14.58
CA GLY A 28 0.44 1.56 -15.18
C GLY A 28 -0.03 1.22 -16.60
N LEU A 29 0.92 1.01 -17.52
CA LEU A 29 0.64 0.66 -18.92
C LEU A 29 1.19 -0.73 -19.23
N ASN A 30 0.39 -1.53 -19.94
CA ASN A 30 0.83 -2.81 -20.47
C ASN A 30 0.84 -2.82 -22.02
N PRO A 31 1.94 -2.39 -22.65
CA PRO A 31 2.04 -2.30 -24.11
C PRO A 31 2.04 -3.69 -24.79
N SER A 32 2.59 -4.71 -24.12
CA SER A 32 2.54 -6.11 -24.59
C SER A 32 1.08 -6.55 -24.78
N MET A 33 0.28 -6.43 -23.72
CA MET A 33 -1.13 -6.80 -23.74
C MET A 33 -1.93 -5.98 -24.75
N THR A 34 -1.65 -4.68 -24.82
CA THR A 34 -2.28 -3.78 -25.80
C THR A 34 -2.04 -4.27 -27.23
N SER A 35 -0.79 -4.61 -27.56
CA SER A 35 -0.42 -5.09 -28.90
C SER A 35 -1.08 -6.42 -29.22
N ARG A 36 -1.05 -7.40 -28.30
CA ARG A 36 -1.68 -8.72 -28.49
C ARG A 36 -3.18 -8.63 -28.72
N LEU A 37 -3.90 -7.83 -27.93
CA LEU A 37 -5.35 -7.63 -28.11
C LEU A 37 -5.67 -7.03 -29.48
N ARG A 38 -4.88 -6.04 -29.92
CA ARG A 38 -5.04 -5.43 -31.25
C ARG A 38 -4.83 -6.45 -32.35
N GLU A 39 -3.78 -7.25 -32.27
CA GLU A 39 -3.49 -8.31 -33.26
C GLU A 39 -4.62 -9.33 -33.35
N VAL A 40 -5.15 -9.80 -32.22
CA VAL A 40 -6.22 -10.80 -32.22
C VAL A 40 -7.55 -10.23 -32.76
N LEU A 41 -7.86 -8.96 -32.48
CA LEU A 41 -9.01 -8.29 -33.08
C LEU A 41 -8.88 -8.15 -34.61
N ILE A 42 -7.69 -7.81 -35.10
CA ILE A 42 -7.43 -7.75 -36.55
C ILE A 42 -7.61 -9.14 -37.18
N ARG A 43 -7.10 -10.21 -36.54
CA ARG A 43 -7.27 -11.60 -37.02
C ARG A 43 -8.73 -12.05 -37.05
N LYS A 44 -9.58 -11.51 -36.16
CA LYS A 44 -11.04 -11.75 -36.17
C LYS A 44 -11.81 -10.94 -37.22
N GLY A 45 -11.14 -10.06 -37.97
CA GLY A 45 -11.75 -9.28 -39.06
C GLY A 45 -12.28 -7.91 -38.66
N TYR A 46 -11.93 -7.40 -37.48
CA TYR A 46 -12.26 -6.02 -37.08
C TYR A 46 -11.27 -5.02 -37.66
N THR A 47 -11.76 -3.83 -38.04
CA THR A 47 -10.90 -2.71 -38.42
C THR A 47 -10.42 -2.00 -37.16
N VAL A 48 -9.19 -2.26 -36.72
CA VAL A 48 -8.63 -1.65 -35.51
C VAL A 48 -7.92 -0.34 -35.83
N VAL A 49 -8.28 0.75 -35.14
CA VAL A 49 -7.61 2.05 -35.29
C VAL A 49 -6.13 1.95 -34.91
N GLU A 50 -5.26 2.57 -35.70
CA GLU A 50 -3.81 2.61 -35.44
C GLU A 50 -3.49 3.17 -34.04
N GLU A 51 -2.55 2.53 -33.33
CA GLU A 51 -2.20 2.89 -31.96
C GLU A 51 -1.73 4.33 -31.84
N LYS A 52 -0.91 4.79 -32.79
CA LYS A 52 -0.42 6.17 -32.84
C LYS A 52 -1.57 7.19 -32.85
N ARG A 53 -2.64 6.94 -33.60
CA ARG A 53 -3.82 7.84 -33.65
C ARG A 53 -4.57 7.88 -32.32
N ILE A 54 -4.60 6.77 -31.59
CA ILE A 54 -5.19 6.71 -30.24
C ILE A 54 -4.33 7.52 -29.25
N ILE A 55 -3.01 7.32 -29.29
CA ILE A 55 -2.07 8.06 -28.43
C ILE A 55 -2.14 9.56 -28.73
N ASP A 56 -2.15 9.96 -30.01
CA ASP A 56 -2.27 11.37 -30.43
C ASP A 56 -3.60 11.98 -29.95
N PHE A 57 -4.71 11.24 -30.05
CA PHE A 57 -6.01 11.66 -29.53
C PHE A 57 -5.97 11.86 -28.01
N MET A 58 -5.39 10.90 -27.27
CA MET A 58 -5.27 10.97 -25.81
C MET A 58 -4.42 12.15 -25.39
N ALA A 59 -3.27 12.38 -26.04
CA ALA A 59 -2.40 13.52 -25.78
C ALA A 59 -3.10 14.85 -26.05
N LYS A 60 -3.77 14.98 -27.21
CA LYS A 60 -4.52 16.17 -27.62
C LYS A 60 -5.65 16.51 -26.65
N ASN A 61 -6.38 15.51 -26.17
CA ASN A 61 -7.50 15.69 -25.22
C ASN A 61 -7.06 15.63 -23.75
N ARG A 62 -5.73 15.64 -23.47
CA ARG A 62 -5.15 15.60 -22.12
C ARG A 62 -5.62 14.40 -21.28
N ILE A 63 -5.91 13.29 -21.94
CA ILE A 63 -6.32 12.03 -21.31
C ILE A 63 -5.06 11.34 -20.80
N ARG A 64 -4.88 11.33 -19.49
CA ARG A 64 -3.72 10.72 -18.82
C ARG A 64 -4.02 9.39 -18.13
N ARG A 65 -5.31 9.12 -17.89
CA ARG A 65 -5.77 7.89 -17.26
C ARG A 65 -6.04 6.83 -18.32
N VAL A 66 -5.57 5.62 -18.06
CA VAL A 66 -5.79 4.42 -18.88
C VAL A 66 -6.73 3.46 -18.16
N GLY A 67 -7.28 2.48 -18.86
CA GLY A 67 -8.25 1.53 -18.30
C GLY A 67 -9.68 2.05 -18.12
N SER A 68 -9.87 3.38 -18.04
CA SER A 68 -11.20 4.02 -18.02
C SER A 68 -11.23 5.25 -18.92
N LEU A 69 -12.32 5.43 -19.68
CA LEU A 69 -12.58 6.62 -20.47
C LEU A 69 -13.97 7.16 -20.12
N ASP A 70 -14.09 8.47 -19.88
CA ASP A 70 -15.39 9.09 -19.65
C ASP A 70 -16.22 9.15 -20.94
N SER A 71 -17.55 9.23 -20.78
CA SER A 71 -18.48 9.24 -21.91
C SER A 71 -18.23 10.39 -22.90
N ASN A 72 -17.75 11.55 -22.46
CA ASN A 72 -17.46 12.67 -23.37
C ASN A 72 -16.29 12.35 -24.28
N ASN A 73 -15.22 11.78 -23.72
CA ASN A 73 -14.05 11.36 -24.48
C ASN A 73 -14.37 10.20 -25.43
N ILE A 74 -15.26 9.26 -25.07
CA ILE A 74 -15.72 8.19 -25.96
C ILE A 74 -16.47 8.78 -27.17
N LEU A 75 -17.37 9.73 -26.95
CA LEU A 75 -18.13 10.39 -28.01
C LEU A 75 -17.22 11.21 -28.93
N ARG A 76 -16.21 11.90 -28.39
CA ARG A 76 -15.17 12.59 -29.19
C ARG A 76 -14.33 11.63 -30.01
N LEU A 77 -13.94 10.50 -29.42
CA LEU A 77 -13.17 9.46 -30.10
C LEU A 77 -13.94 8.92 -31.32
N ARG A 78 -15.26 8.73 -31.19
CA ARG A 78 -16.15 8.40 -32.31
C ARG A 78 -16.16 9.47 -33.39
N GLN A 79 -16.25 10.74 -33.02
CA GLN A 79 -16.29 11.85 -33.98
C GLN A 79 -14.97 12.01 -34.74
N GLU A 80 -13.84 11.95 -34.04
CA GLU A 80 -12.52 12.19 -34.64
C GLU A 80 -11.97 10.96 -35.38
N LEU A 81 -12.18 9.76 -34.84
CA LEU A 81 -11.58 8.52 -35.35
C LEU A 81 -12.57 7.56 -36.01
N GLY A 82 -13.87 7.86 -35.97
CA GLY A 82 -14.91 7.09 -36.68
C GLY A 82 -15.32 5.77 -36.01
N ILE A 83 -14.94 5.55 -34.76
CA ILE A 83 -15.12 4.24 -34.11
C ILE A 83 -16.58 3.87 -33.84
N ASP A 84 -16.89 2.57 -33.96
CA ASP A 84 -18.16 1.99 -33.55
C ASP A 84 -18.11 1.47 -32.11
N TYR A 85 -16.96 0.88 -31.74
CA TYR A 85 -16.74 0.27 -30.43
C TYR A 85 -15.37 0.62 -29.86
N LEU A 86 -15.33 0.66 -28.54
CA LEU A 86 -14.13 0.87 -27.74
C LEU A 86 -13.87 -0.38 -26.90
N LEU A 87 -12.66 -0.93 -26.98
CA LEU A 87 -12.16 -1.96 -26.08
C LEU A 87 -11.31 -1.29 -24.99
N LEU A 88 -11.73 -1.45 -23.74
CA LEU A 88 -10.95 -1.12 -22.55
C LEU A 88 -10.44 -2.42 -21.92
N GLY A 89 -9.23 -2.39 -21.38
CA GLY A 89 -8.65 -3.52 -20.68
C GLY A 89 -7.82 -3.09 -19.48
N SER A 90 -7.87 -3.91 -18.43
CA SER A 90 -7.01 -3.78 -17.25
C SER A 90 -6.42 -5.15 -16.91
N VAL A 91 -5.13 -5.16 -16.58
CA VAL A 91 -4.41 -6.27 -15.96
C VAL A 91 -4.59 -6.14 -14.45
N ASN A 92 -5.32 -7.09 -13.86
CA ASN A 92 -5.70 -7.07 -12.45
C ASN A 92 -4.74 -7.89 -11.59
N GLN A 93 -4.03 -8.82 -12.22
CA GLN A 93 -3.02 -9.65 -11.59
C GLN A 93 -1.90 -9.94 -12.58
N LEU A 94 -0.67 -9.64 -12.20
CA LEU A 94 0.52 -9.97 -12.98
C LEU A 94 1.58 -10.55 -12.03
N ARG A 95 1.90 -11.83 -12.18
CA ARG A 95 2.94 -12.50 -11.42
C ARG A 95 3.85 -13.27 -12.37
N ASP A 96 5.08 -12.78 -12.49
CA ASP A 96 6.13 -13.43 -13.29
C ASP A 96 6.84 -14.55 -12.50
N LYS A 97 6.75 -14.52 -11.16
CA LYS A 97 7.33 -15.56 -10.29
C LYS A 97 6.50 -16.83 -10.30
N GLU A 98 7.18 -17.96 -10.15
CA GLU A 98 6.58 -19.28 -10.07
C GLU A 98 5.60 -19.44 -8.89
N PRO A 99 4.34 -19.90 -9.13
CA PRO A 99 3.75 -20.19 -10.43
C PRO A 99 3.32 -18.90 -11.14
N ALA A 100 3.71 -18.71 -12.40
CA ALA A 100 3.31 -17.55 -13.17
C ALA A 100 1.78 -17.42 -13.23
N ALA A 101 1.25 -16.20 -13.07
CA ALA A 101 -0.19 -15.95 -13.09
C ALA A 101 -0.52 -14.62 -13.74
N LEU A 102 -1.60 -14.61 -14.51
CA LEU A 102 -2.13 -13.44 -15.19
C LEU A 102 -3.65 -13.38 -15.07
N GLY A 103 -4.17 -12.21 -14.76
CA GLY A 103 -5.61 -11.93 -14.75
C GLY A 103 -5.91 -10.63 -15.47
N ILE A 104 -6.83 -10.67 -16.42
CA ILE A 104 -7.29 -9.49 -17.17
C ILE A 104 -8.81 -9.32 -17.06
N SER A 105 -9.25 -8.08 -17.15
CA SER A 105 -10.65 -7.72 -17.39
C SER A 105 -10.76 -6.83 -18.62
N LEU A 106 -11.71 -7.15 -19.49
CA LEU A 106 -11.98 -6.44 -20.74
C LEU A 106 -13.42 -5.93 -20.75
N GLN A 107 -13.62 -4.77 -21.37
CA GLN A 107 -14.93 -4.16 -21.53
C GLN A 107 -15.09 -3.63 -22.96
N ILE A 108 -16.24 -3.87 -23.56
CA ILE A 108 -16.61 -3.30 -24.86
C ILE A 108 -17.68 -2.25 -24.63
N ILE A 109 -17.37 -1.03 -25.06
CA ILE A 109 -18.27 0.11 -25.00
C ILE A 109 -18.70 0.44 -26.42
N ARG A 110 -20.01 0.54 -26.64
CA ARG A 110 -20.56 1.06 -27.88
C ARG A 110 -20.36 2.57 -27.92
N ALA A 111 -19.68 3.04 -28.96
CA ALA A 111 -19.25 4.44 -29.01
C ALA A 111 -20.40 5.42 -29.31
N ASN A 112 -21.57 4.92 -29.75
CA ASN A 112 -22.69 5.79 -30.11
C ASN A 112 -23.46 6.38 -28.91
N ASP A 113 -23.53 5.66 -27.81
CA ASP A 113 -24.24 6.04 -26.59
C ASP A 113 -23.39 5.84 -25.33
N ALA A 114 -22.10 5.54 -25.51
CA ALA A 114 -21.13 5.26 -24.46
C ALA A 114 -21.59 4.16 -23.47
N LYS A 115 -22.46 3.24 -23.91
CA LYS A 115 -22.91 2.13 -23.07
C LYS A 115 -21.96 0.95 -23.18
N MET A 116 -21.59 0.41 -22.03
CA MET A 116 -20.94 -0.90 -21.94
C MET A 116 -21.94 -1.95 -22.39
N ILE A 117 -21.57 -2.70 -23.43
CA ILE A 117 -22.40 -3.77 -23.98
C ILE A 117 -21.88 -5.15 -23.61
N TRP A 118 -20.63 -5.23 -23.15
CA TRP A 118 -20.02 -6.46 -22.68
C TRP A 118 -18.88 -6.18 -21.71
N ALA A 119 -18.74 -7.06 -20.73
CA ALA A 119 -17.58 -7.15 -19.87
C ALA A 119 -17.24 -8.63 -19.66
N GLY A 120 -15.95 -8.94 -19.64
CA GLY A 120 -15.46 -10.28 -19.40
C GLY A 120 -14.14 -10.25 -18.65
N SER A 121 -13.91 -11.26 -17.83
CA SER A 121 -12.64 -11.44 -17.14
C SER A 121 -12.11 -12.83 -17.38
N VAL A 122 -10.78 -12.92 -17.53
CA VAL A 122 -10.08 -14.19 -17.72
C VAL A 122 -8.85 -14.19 -16.83
N GLN A 123 -8.65 -15.31 -16.14
CA GLN A 123 -7.51 -15.51 -15.28
C GLN A 123 -6.89 -16.87 -15.57
N LEU A 124 -5.57 -16.93 -15.44
CA LEU A 124 -4.80 -18.15 -15.60
C LEU A 124 -3.63 -18.13 -14.63
N CYS A 125 -3.60 -19.07 -13.70
CA CYS A 125 -2.38 -19.44 -12.99
C CYS A 125 -1.79 -20.69 -13.64
N ARG A 126 -0.47 -20.75 -13.81
CA ARG A 126 0.18 -21.96 -14.36
C ARG A 126 -0.15 -23.21 -13.54
N ALA A 127 -0.34 -23.07 -12.23
CA ALA A 127 -0.75 -24.18 -11.37
C ALA A 127 -2.10 -24.81 -11.80
N ASP A 128 -2.99 -24.03 -12.42
CA ASP A 128 -4.32 -24.49 -12.85
C ASP A 128 -4.29 -25.28 -14.16
N VAL A 129 -3.18 -25.18 -14.91
CA VAL A 129 -3.01 -25.82 -16.23
C VAL A 129 -2.13 -27.07 -16.15
N ARG A 130 -1.73 -27.48 -14.93
CA ARG A 130 -0.90 -28.68 -14.74
C ARG A 130 -1.62 -29.92 -15.26
N LYS A 131 -1.09 -30.51 -16.32
CA LYS A 131 -1.61 -31.76 -16.88
C LYS A 131 -0.81 -32.92 -16.32
N PHE A 132 -1.45 -34.08 -16.17
CA PHE A 132 -0.83 -35.30 -15.62
C PHE A 132 0.51 -35.69 -16.30
N LEU A 133 0.71 -35.32 -17.56
CA LEU A 133 1.93 -35.60 -18.35
C LEU A 133 2.84 -34.38 -18.57
N GLY A 134 2.52 -33.19 -18.05
CA GLY A 134 3.33 -31.98 -18.28
C GLY A 134 3.37 -31.46 -19.73
N LEU A 135 2.55 -32.01 -20.63
CA LEU A 135 2.57 -31.67 -22.06
C LEU A 135 1.78 -30.39 -22.36
N ALA A 136 2.39 -29.47 -23.11
CA ALA A 136 1.81 -28.17 -23.51
C ALA A 136 1.44 -27.25 -22.33
N GLU A 137 2.26 -27.26 -21.27
CA GLU A 137 2.17 -26.29 -20.18
C GLU A 137 2.92 -24.99 -20.53
N PRO A 138 2.34 -23.82 -20.26
CA PRO A 138 2.99 -22.55 -20.57
C PRO A 138 4.26 -22.38 -19.73
N GLN A 139 5.41 -22.21 -20.38
CA GLN A 139 6.72 -22.18 -19.70
C GLN A 139 7.07 -20.81 -19.12
N ASN A 140 6.52 -19.75 -19.69
CA ASN A 140 6.84 -18.36 -19.37
C ASN A 140 5.57 -17.50 -19.36
N LEU A 141 5.69 -16.27 -18.85
CA LEU A 141 4.59 -15.32 -18.79
C LEU A 141 4.01 -14.98 -20.19
N SER A 142 4.84 -14.94 -21.24
CA SER A 142 4.37 -14.66 -22.61
C SER A 142 3.39 -15.74 -23.12
N GLU A 143 3.65 -17.02 -22.85
CA GLU A 143 2.74 -18.11 -23.23
C GLU A 143 1.44 -18.05 -22.40
N VAL A 144 1.52 -17.64 -21.14
CA VAL A 144 0.33 -17.38 -20.30
C VAL A 144 -0.49 -16.22 -20.88
N GLU A 145 0.16 -15.12 -21.30
CA GLU A 145 -0.49 -13.97 -21.96
C GLU A 145 -1.27 -14.40 -23.21
N ASP A 146 -0.64 -15.19 -24.09
CA ASP A 146 -1.28 -15.66 -25.32
C ASP A 146 -2.53 -16.51 -25.04
N ILE A 147 -2.45 -17.43 -24.08
CA ILE A 147 -3.60 -18.27 -23.70
C ILE A 147 -4.73 -17.40 -23.11
N VAL A 148 -4.38 -16.44 -22.24
CA VAL A 148 -5.37 -15.56 -21.60
C VAL A 148 -6.07 -14.68 -22.63
N VAL A 149 -5.34 -14.11 -23.59
CA VAL A 149 -5.93 -13.30 -24.67
C VAL A 149 -6.86 -14.13 -25.54
N VAL A 150 -6.45 -15.34 -25.95
CA VAL A 150 -7.29 -16.24 -26.74
C VAL A 150 -8.59 -16.57 -26.00
N ARG A 151 -8.51 -16.98 -24.73
CA ARG A 151 -9.69 -17.26 -23.89
C ARG A 151 -10.59 -16.03 -23.72
N ALA A 152 -10.00 -14.85 -23.53
CA ALA A 152 -10.77 -13.61 -23.41
C ALA A 152 -11.53 -13.27 -24.70
N MET A 153 -10.97 -13.65 -25.85
CA MET A 153 -11.62 -13.48 -27.14
C MET A 153 -12.65 -14.57 -27.44
N GLU A 154 -12.57 -15.75 -26.84
CA GLU A 154 -13.61 -16.79 -26.95
C GLU A 154 -14.90 -16.35 -26.26
N ILE A 155 -14.80 -15.70 -25.10
CA ILE A 155 -15.96 -15.18 -24.35
C ILE A 155 -16.50 -13.84 -24.89
N MET A 156 -15.81 -13.23 -25.86
CA MET A 156 -16.24 -12.00 -26.52
C MET A 156 -17.44 -12.28 -27.45
N PRO A 157 -18.47 -11.41 -27.49
CA PRO A 157 -19.61 -11.57 -28.38
C PRO A 157 -19.17 -11.66 -29.85
N HIS A 158 -19.63 -12.70 -30.55
CA HIS A 158 -19.17 -13.00 -31.91
C HIS A 158 -19.70 -12.00 -32.96
N ASN A 159 -20.89 -11.43 -32.73
CA ASN A 159 -21.51 -10.45 -33.63
C ASN A 159 -21.76 -9.14 -32.87
N LEU A 160 -20.87 -8.17 -33.08
CA LEU A 160 -21.13 -6.78 -32.70
C LEU A 160 -21.88 -6.13 -33.88
N PRO A 161 -23.14 -5.71 -33.73
CA PRO A 161 -23.89 -5.11 -34.82
C PRO A 161 -23.18 -3.82 -35.29
N ALA A 162 -23.14 -3.56 -36.59
CA ALA A 162 -22.70 -2.26 -37.08
C ALA A 162 -23.57 -1.17 -36.42
N SER A 163 -22.95 -0.12 -35.88
CA SER A 163 -23.73 0.96 -35.28
C SER A 163 -24.61 1.55 -36.37
N SER A 164 -25.94 1.60 -36.16
CA SER A 164 -26.80 2.41 -37.02
C SER A 164 -26.24 3.83 -37.06
N GLU A 165 -26.39 4.53 -38.19
CA GLU A 165 -26.11 5.96 -38.33
C GLU A 165 -27.03 6.75 -37.39
N ALA A 166 -26.78 6.71 -36.08
CA ALA A 166 -27.24 7.76 -35.19
C ALA A 166 -26.58 9.04 -35.69
N PRO A 167 -27.35 10.14 -35.84
CA PRO A 167 -26.85 11.37 -36.44
C PRO A 167 -25.52 11.74 -35.79
N LYS A 168 -24.54 12.08 -36.62
CA LYS A 168 -23.27 12.68 -36.21
C LYS A 168 -23.58 14.08 -35.63
N GLU A 169 -24.24 14.12 -34.49
CA GLU A 169 -24.41 15.34 -33.73
C GLU A 169 -23.03 15.72 -33.19
N ASN A 170 -22.57 16.90 -33.59
CA ASN A 170 -21.39 17.53 -33.05
C ASN A 170 -21.64 17.81 -31.56
N PHE A 171 -21.25 16.89 -30.69
CA PHE A 171 -21.02 17.13 -29.27
C PHE A 171 -19.89 18.15 -29.13
N SER A 172 -20.25 19.43 -29.14
CA SER A 172 -19.34 20.53 -28.85
C SER A 172 -19.34 20.90 -27.36
N GLU A 173 -20.07 20.16 -26.52
CA GLU A 173 -20.21 20.43 -25.09
C GLU A 173 -19.09 19.80 -24.24
N GLU A 174 -18.47 20.61 -23.38
CA GLU A 174 -17.60 20.12 -22.30
C GLU A 174 -18.37 20.18 -20.99
N ILE A 175 -18.60 19.01 -20.39
CA ILE A 175 -19.23 18.91 -19.08
C ILE A 175 -18.17 18.46 -18.08
N HIS A 176 -17.99 19.25 -17.02
CA HIS A 176 -17.06 18.95 -15.94
C HIS A 176 -17.81 18.92 -14.61
N LEU A 177 -17.85 17.73 -14.00
CA LEU A 177 -18.39 17.51 -12.67
C LEU A 177 -17.23 17.50 -11.67
N SER A 178 -17.35 18.28 -10.59
CA SER A 178 -16.32 18.37 -9.55
C SER A 178 -16.94 18.73 -8.20
N PRO A 179 -16.46 18.16 -7.07
CA PRO A 179 -15.48 17.07 -6.96
C PRO A 179 -16.07 15.71 -7.39
N GLU A 180 -15.23 14.68 -7.58
CA GLU A 180 -15.71 13.31 -7.88
C GLU A 180 -16.11 12.52 -6.63
N VAL A 181 -15.50 12.83 -5.49
CA VAL A 181 -15.76 12.23 -4.17
C VAL A 181 -15.92 13.37 -3.17
N VAL A 182 -16.97 13.31 -2.36
CA VAL A 182 -17.34 14.39 -1.43
C VAL A 182 -17.95 13.82 -0.16
N LYS A 183 -17.87 14.59 0.93
CA LYS A 183 -18.63 14.29 2.15
C LYS A 183 -20.09 14.69 2.02
N PRO A 184 -20.98 14.09 2.83
CA PRO A 184 -22.35 14.56 2.99
C PRO A 184 -22.43 16.08 3.21
N GLY A 185 -23.20 16.78 2.37
CA GLY A 185 -23.41 18.23 2.46
C GLY A 185 -22.36 19.12 1.79
N GLU A 186 -21.23 18.58 1.31
CA GLU A 186 -20.23 19.37 0.59
C GLU A 186 -20.71 19.85 -0.78
N THR A 187 -20.14 20.96 -1.25
CA THR A 187 -20.59 21.62 -2.47
C THR A 187 -20.12 20.89 -3.73
N MET A 188 -21.09 20.42 -4.51
CA MET A 188 -20.92 19.91 -5.86
C MET A 188 -21.06 21.03 -6.88
N ARG A 189 -20.27 20.95 -7.96
CA ARG A 189 -20.35 21.86 -9.11
C ARG A 189 -20.36 21.08 -10.41
N CYS A 190 -21.22 21.48 -11.33
CA CYS A 190 -21.21 21.01 -12.71
C CYS A 190 -21.07 22.20 -13.64
N ARG A 191 -20.00 22.21 -14.44
CA ARG A 191 -19.72 23.24 -15.44
C ARG A 191 -19.99 22.71 -16.82
N ILE A 192 -20.73 23.46 -17.62
CA ILE A 192 -21.12 23.09 -18.99
C ILE A 192 -20.68 24.21 -19.94
N ARG A 193 -19.70 23.92 -20.79
CA ARG A 193 -19.21 24.83 -21.82
C ARG A 193 -19.71 24.35 -23.18
N PHE A 194 -20.37 25.22 -23.92
CA PHE A 194 -20.73 24.94 -25.32
C PHE A 194 -19.60 25.39 -26.23
N GLY A 195 -19.24 24.59 -27.24
CA GLY A 195 -18.30 25.00 -28.27
C GLY A 195 -18.88 26.14 -29.12
N GLU A 196 -18.01 26.89 -29.80
CA GLU A 196 -18.34 28.03 -30.67
C GLU A 196 -19.29 27.59 -31.80
N THR A 197 -20.58 27.53 -31.51
CA THR A 197 -21.63 27.23 -32.47
C THR A 197 -22.64 28.36 -32.35
N ASN A 198 -23.00 28.96 -33.49
CA ASN A 198 -23.79 30.19 -33.68
C ASN A 198 -25.21 30.24 -33.06
N ALA A 199 -25.55 29.33 -32.13
CA ALA A 199 -26.79 29.43 -31.38
C ALA A 199 -26.67 30.56 -30.35
N LYS A 200 -27.59 31.53 -30.40
CA LYS A 200 -27.70 32.58 -29.38
C LYS A 200 -27.77 31.92 -28.01
N GLN A 201 -26.68 32.01 -27.23
CA GLN A 201 -26.59 31.45 -25.87
C GLN A 201 -27.72 31.93 -24.94
N ALA A 202 -28.37 33.05 -25.28
CA ALA A 202 -29.53 33.62 -24.59
C ALA A 202 -30.81 32.76 -24.63
N GLU A 203 -30.91 31.75 -25.51
CA GLU A 203 -32.12 30.90 -25.65
C GLU A 203 -31.91 29.46 -25.14
N VAL A 204 -30.78 29.17 -24.49
CA VAL A 204 -30.45 27.83 -24.00
C VAL A 204 -30.72 27.74 -22.50
N ALA A 205 -31.74 26.97 -22.12
CA ALA A 205 -31.96 26.63 -20.71
C ALA A 205 -31.21 25.34 -20.38
N VAL A 206 -30.33 25.39 -19.38
CA VAL A 206 -29.52 24.24 -18.93
C VAL A 206 -29.90 23.91 -17.50
N SER A 207 -30.17 22.64 -17.23
CA SER A 207 -30.39 22.15 -15.88
C SER A 207 -29.65 20.85 -15.65
N VAL A 208 -29.22 20.65 -14.40
CA VAL A 208 -28.58 19.42 -13.93
C VAL A 208 -29.61 18.61 -13.17
N VAL A 209 -29.67 17.31 -13.46
CA VAL A 209 -30.60 16.36 -12.85
C VAL A 209 -29.79 15.37 -12.01
N VAL A 210 -30.07 15.34 -10.71
CA VAL A 210 -29.44 14.44 -9.73
C VAL A 210 -30.53 13.81 -8.86
N SER A 211 -30.63 12.49 -8.85
CA SER A 211 -31.63 11.76 -8.05
C SER A 211 -33.07 12.27 -8.23
N GLY A 212 -33.43 12.64 -9.46
CA GLY A 212 -34.75 13.19 -9.81
C GLY A 212 -34.96 14.66 -9.45
N LYS A 213 -34.02 15.31 -8.75
CA LYS A 213 -34.05 16.76 -8.50
C LYS A 213 -33.43 17.51 -9.68
N VAL A 214 -34.10 18.58 -10.09
CA VAL A 214 -33.63 19.47 -11.16
C VAL A 214 -33.00 20.70 -10.52
N ILE A 215 -31.77 21.02 -10.92
CA ILE A 215 -30.98 22.15 -10.47
C ILE A 215 -30.73 23.03 -11.69
N GLU A 216 -31.25 24.25 -11.70
CA GLU A 216 -31.03 25.17 -12.81
C GLU A 216 -29.58 25.65 -12.83
N ALA A 217 -28.95 25.65 -14.00
CA ALA A 217 -27.60 26.14 -14.18
C ALA A 217 -27.61 27.63 -14.52
N VAL A 218 -26.74 28.40 -13.88
CA VAL A 218 -26.57 29.83 -14.09
C VAL A 218 -25.52 30.06 -15.17
N TYR A 219 -25.84 30.84 -16.20
CA TYR A 219 -24.84 31.23 -17.20
C TYR A 219 -23.90 32.28 -16.65
N LEU A 220 -22.58 32.06 -16.75
CA LEU A 220 -21.53 33.00 -16.35
C LEU A 220 -20.90 33.61 -17.61
N PRO A 221 -21.28 34.84 -18.02
CA PRO A 221 -20.88 35.41 -19.31
C PRO A 221 -19.38 35.67 -19.46
N GLN A 222 -18.71 36.02 -18.35
CA GLN A 222 -17.26 36.29 -18.35
C GLN A 222 -16.45 35.01 -18.63
N GLU A 223 -16.89 33.88 -18.09
CA GLU A 223 -16.18 32.60 -18.21
C GLU A 223 -16.75 31.69 -19.32
N LYS A 224 -17.85 32.12 -19.96
CA LYS A 224 -18.53 31.45 -21.09
C LYS A 224 -18.96 30.00 -20.80
N TYR A 225 -19.43 29.70 -19.59
CA TYR A 225 -20.03 28.41 -19.25
C TYR A 225 -21.28 28.57 -18.37
N PHE A 226 -22.08 27.51 -18.30
CA PHE A 226 -23.18 27.35 -17.34
C PHE A 226 -22.67 26.61 -16.11
N GLU A 227 -22.99 27.10 -14.92
CA GLU A 227 -22.63 26.47 -13.66
C GLU A 227 -23.89 26.08 -12.88
N ALA A 228 -23.98 24.82 -12.48
CA ALA A 228 -24.95 24.37 -11.48
C ALA A 228 -24.20 23.99 -10.21
N VAL A 229 -24.67 24.49 -9.07
CA VAL A 229 -24.06 24.27 -7.75
C VAL A 229 -25.12 23.72 -6.80
N TRP A 230 -24.81 22.64 -6.10
CA TRP A 230 -25.73 22.04 -5.13
C TRP A 230 -24.96 21.32 -4.01
N PRO A 231 -25.54 21.16 -2.80
CA PRO A 231 -24.94 20.35 -1.76
C PRO A 231 -25.10 18.86 -2.05
N ALA A 232 -24.05 18.08 -1.77
CA ALA A 232 -24.07 16.63 -1.82
C ALA A 232 -25.15 16.07 -0.89
N THR A 233 -25.78 14.97 -1.30
CA THR A 233 -26.85 14.38 -0.51
C THR A 233 -26.32 13.88 0.84
N GLY A 234 -27.19 13.76 1.85
CA GLY A 234 -26.80 13.26 3.17
C GLY A 234 -26.58 11.75 3.27
N LYS A 235 -26.79 11.00 2.18
CA LYS A 235 -26.68 9.54 2.16
C LYS A 235 -25.46 9.13 1.36
N ASP A 236 -24.63 8.27 1.95
CA ASP A 236 -23.49 7.69 1.24
C ASP A 236 -23.95 6.88 0.03
N GLY A 237 -23.15 6.91 -1.03
CA GLY A 237 -23.44 6.20 -2.26
C GLY A 237 -23.06 6.95 -3.52
N ARG A 238 -23.20 6.27 -4.66
CA ARG A 238 -22.86 6.82 -5.97
C ARG A 238 -24.08 7.43 -6.63
N TYR A 239 -23.97 8.68 -7.06
CA TYR A 239 -25.05 9.45 -7.63
C TYR A 239 -24.77 9.80 -9.10
N PRO A 240 -25.60 9.31 -10.04
CA PRO A 240 -25.49 9.71 -11.45
C PRO A 240 -25.98 11.15 -11.63
N VAL A 241 -25.29 11.89 -12.50
CA VAL A 241 -25.60 13.27 -12.87
C VAL A 241 -25.90 13.31 -14.36
N SER A 242 -26.99 13.94 -14.74
CA SER A 242 -27.33 14.20 -16.14
C SER A 242 -27.55 15.70 -16.35
N VAL A 243 -27.18 16.22 -17.50
CA VAL A 243 -27.45 17.60 -17.92
C VAL A 243 -28.58 17.58 -18.94
N SER A 244 -29.62 18.34 -18.68
CA SER A 244 -30.74 18.60 -19.57
C SER A 244 -30.54 19.95 -20.24
N ILE A 245 -30.38 19.95 -21.56
CA ILE A 245 -30.18 21.15 -22.38
C ILE A 245 -31.45 21.34 -23.22
N ASN A 246 -32.11 22.49 -23.07
CA ASN A 246 -33.27 22.87 -23.86
C ASN A 246 -32.91 24.04 -24.78
N ARG A 247 -32.95 23.79 -26.11
CA ARG A 247 -32.59 24.76 -27.15
C ARG A 247 -33.81 25.22 -27.95
N GLY A 248 -34.89 25.57 -27.27
CA GLY A 248 -36.12 26.08 -27.89
C GLY A 248 -36.61 25.18 -29.04
N GLN A 249 -36.39 25.63 -30.29
CA GLN A 249 -36.80 24.92 -31.51
C GLN A 249 -36.09 23.57 -31.77
N GLN A 250 -34.89 23.34 -31.22
CA GLN A 250 -34.17 22.06 -31.40
C GLN A 250 -34.58 20.97 -30.38
N GLY A 251 -35.49 21.28 -29.45
CA GLY A 251 -35.97 20.35 -28.44
C GLY A 251 -35.06 20.19 -27.22
N ARG A 252 -35.46 19.27 -26.33
CA ARG A 252 -34.76 18.93 -25.09
C ARG A 252 -33.83 17.75 -25.31
N LYS A 253 -32.55 17.93 -24.99
CA LYS A 253 -31.52 16.88 -25.00
C LYS A 253 -31.05 16.59 -23.58
N ASN A 254 -30.97 15.31 -23.22
CA ASN A 254 -30.38 14.88 -21.95
C ASN A 254 -29.04 14.20 -22.22
N VAL A 255 -28.00 14.62 -21.50
CA VAL A 255 -26.63 14.13 -21.63
C VAL A 255 -26.18 13.60 -20.28
N PHE A 256 -25.56 12.42 -20.25
CA PHE A 256 -24.97 11.90 -19.01
C PHE A 256 -23.68 12.66 -18.69
N ALA A 257 -23.62 13.29 -17.52
CA ALA A 257 -22.51 14.15 -17.11
C ALA A 257 -21.44 13.41 -16.28
N GLY A 258 -21.74 12.18 -15.84
CA GLY A 258 -20.89 11.39 -14.96
C GLY A 258 -21.60 11.00 -13.68
N SER A 259 -20.82 10.57 -12.69
CA SER A 259 -21.32 10.25 -11.34
C SER A 259 -20.34 10.74 -10.30
N PHE A 260 -20.83 11.13 -9.13
CA PHE A 260 -20.01 11.42 -7.95
C PHE A 260 -20.30 10.43 -6.82
N LEU A 261 -19.35 10.26 -5.92
CA LEU A 261 -19.48 9.44 -4.71
C LEU A 261 -19.66 10.35 -3.51
N VAL A 262 -20.72 10.12 -2.73
CA VAL A 262 -20.84 10.65 -1.38
C VAL A 262 -20.30 9.62 -0.42
N ASP A 263 -19.36 10.02 0.41
CA ASP A 263 -18.73 9.16 1.40
C ASP A 263 -18.44 9.94 2.69
N GLY A 264 -19.20 9.63 3.74
CA GLY A 264 -19.02 10.19 5.08
C GLY A 264 -18.30 9.26 6.05
N GLN A 265 -17.85 8.08 5.63
CA GLN A 265 -17.27 7.10 6.54
C GLN A 265 -15.75 7.21 6.60
N PRO A 266 -15.15 7.40 7.78
CA PRO A 266 -13.69 7.36 7.90
C PRO A 266 -13.17 5.93 7.72
N PRO A 267 -11.96 5.77 7.15
CA PRO A 267 -11.32 4.46 7.02
C PRO A 267 -11.15 3.75 8.36
N GLU A 268 -11.36 2.44 8.41
CA GLU A 268 -11.08 1.64 9.61
C GLU A 268 -9.69 0.97 9.50
N ILE A 269 -8.75 1.37 10.37
CA ILE A 269 -7.39 0.84 10.40
C ILE A 269 -7.26 -0.23 11.49
N THR A 270 -6.79 -1.42 11.11
CA THR A 270 -6.28 -2.42 12.05
C THR A 270 -4.77 -2.30 12.14
N LEU A 271 -4.27 -1.96 13.33
CA LEU A 271 -2.84 -1.83 13.63
C LEU A 271 -2.41 -2.96 14.57
N ALA A 272 -1.35 -3.66 14.21
CA ALA A 272 -0.77 -4.71 15.03
C ALA A 272 0.75 -4.56 15.09
N LEU A 273 1.30 -4.72 16.30
CA LEU A 273 2.74 -4.73 16.55
C LEU A 273 3.20 -6.15 16.84
N ARG A 274 4.34 -6.54 16.26
CA ARG A 274 4.98 -7.82 16.54
C ARG A 274 6.43 -7.60 16.93
N GLY A 275 6.81 -8.15 18.08
CA GLY A 275 8.15 -8.06 18.66
C GLY A 275 8.37 -9.18 19.67
N GLN A 276 9.29 -8.96 20.62
CA GLN A 276 9.44 -9.86 21.76
C GLN A 276 8.34 -9.54 22.78
N GLU A 277 7.55 -10.52 23.17
CA GLU A 277 6.55 -10.32 24.23
C GLU A 277 7.17 -10.58 25.60
N LEU A 278 6.88 -9.69 26.55
CA LEU A 278 7.21 -9.83 27.97
C LEU A 278 6.10 -9.16 28.79
N ASP A 279 5.51 -9.89 29.73
CA ASP A 279 4.43 -9.40 30.60
C ASP A 279 3.24 -8.76 29.87
N GLY A 280 2.91 -9.28 28.67
CA GLY A 280 1.82 -8.78 27.83
C GLY A 280 2.14 -7.51 27.04
N GLU A 281 3.38 -7.02 27.08
CA GLU A 281 3.85 -5.89 26.29
C GLU A 281 4.76 -6.34 25.15
N VAL A 282 4.68 -5.63 24.02
CA VAL A 282 5.64 -5.77 22.92
C VAL A 282 6.90 -4.99 23.25
N ILE A 283 8.05 -5.67 23.27
CA ILE A 283 9.37 -5.09 23.51
C ILE A 283 10.22 -5.17 22.24
N LEU A 284 10.94 -4.08 21.95
CA LEU A 284 11.96 -4.04 20.92
C LEU A 284 13.15 -4.93 21.30
N ARG A 285 13.38 -6.00 20.53
CA ARG A 285 14.58 -6.84 20.63
C ARG A 285 15.59 -6.54 19.52
N ARG A 286 15.18 -6.74 18.26
CA ARG A 286 15.96 -6.39 17.06
C ARG A 286 15.21 -5.35 16.23
N GLN A 287 13.93 -5.61 16.01
CA GLN A 287 13.01 -4.73 15.33
C GLN A 287 11.60 -4.92 15.88
N VAL A 288 10.76 -3.90 15.75
CA VAL A 288 9.30 -4.04 15.85
C VAL A 288 8.75 -4.07 14.44
N THR A 289 7.96 -5.10 14.15
CA THR A 289 7.20 -5.17 12.89
C THR A 289 5.84 -4.54 13.11
N ILE A 290 5.55 -3.52 12.33
CA ILE A 290 4.30 -2.77 12.33
C ILE A 290 3.49 -3.28 11.14
N SER A 291 2.30 -3.81 11.39
CA SER A 291 1.37 -4.27 10.36
C SER A 291 0.13 -3.40 10.43
N SER A 292 -0.15 -2.67 9.35
CA SER A 292 -1.30 -1.78 9.23
C SER A 292 -2.11 -2.17 8.02
N VAL A 293 -3.40 -2.46 8.21
CA VAL A 293 -4.32 -2.90 7.15
C VAL A 293 -5.65 -2.17 7.32
N LEU A 294 -6.22 -1.71 6.21
CA LEU A 294 -7.59 -1.21 6.19
C LEU A 294 -8.55 -2.40 6.26
N LYS A 295 -9.52 -2.34 7.16
CA LYS A 295 -10.53 -3.40 7.31
C LYS A 295 -11.33 -3.59 6.03
N GLU A 296 -11.67 -2.48 5.38
CA GLU A 296 -12.26 -2.43 4.05
C GLU A 296 -11.28 -1.71 3.10
N PRO A 297 -10.79 -2.36 2.04
CA PRO A 297 -9.85 -1.73 1.11
C PRO A 297 -10.49 -0.56 0.36
N GLU A 298 -9.88 0.62 0.45
CA GLU A 298 -10.33 1.84 -0.20
C GLU A 298 -9.14 2.72 -0.65
N PRO A 299 -9.33 3.60 -1.65
CA PRO A 299 -8.26 4.45 -2.15
C PRO A 299 -7.99 5.64 -1.22
N LEU A 300 -6.79 5.68 -0.63
CA LEU A 300 -6.34 6.80 0.20
C LEU A 300 -5.71 7.93 -0.62
N VAL A 301 -5.82 9.16 -0.13
CA VAL A 301 -5.08 10.32 -0.62
C VAL A 301 -3.69 10.36 -0.01
N SER A 302 -3.59 10.17 1.30
CA SER A 302 -2.31 10.18 2.01
C SER A 302 -2.33 9.32 3.27
N TRP A 303 -1.14 8.91 3.70
CA TRP A 303 -0.91 8.21 4.95
C TRP A 303 0.38 8.68 5.63
N ASN A 304 0.44 8.53 6.94
CA ASN A 304 1.59 8.81 7.78
C ASN A 304 1.71 7.74 8.87
N ILE A 305 2.89 7.13 9.01
CA ILE A 305 3.24 6.21 10.07
C ILE A 305 4.31 6.90 10.92
N GLY A 306 3.93 7.33 12.12
CA GLY A 306 4.82 7.94 13.10
C GLY A 306 5.16 6.97 14.23
N ILE A 307 6.40 7.04 14.71
CA ILE A 307 6.84 6.45 15.98
C ILE A 307 7.08 7.60 16.93
N LEU A 308 6.40 7.56 18.07
CA LEU A 308 6.41 8.61 19.08
C LEU A 308 7.00 8.08 20.37
N ASP A 309 7.79 8.90 21.06
CA ASP A 309 8.26 8.59 22.41
C ASP A 309 7.18 8.80 23.48
N GLY A 310 7.54 8.60 24.75
CA GLY A 310 6.64 8.76 25.89
C GLY A 310 6.16 10.20 26.13
N SER A 311 6.77 11.19 25.48
CA SER A 311 6.35 12.60 25.48
C SER A 311 5.51 12.99 24.26
N GLU A 312 5.11 12.00 23.46
CA GLU A 312 4.42 12.17 22.16
C GLU A 312 5.24 12.95 21.11
N GLN A 313 6.56 12.97 21.23
CA GLN A 313 7.42 13.52 20.19
C GLN A 313 7.72 12.48 19.12
N VAL A 314 7.62 12.88 17.86
CA VAL A 314 7.89 12.00 16.72
C VAL A 314 9.40 11.76 16.61
N VAL A 315 9.83 10.52 16.87
CA VAL A 315 11.23 10.10 16.77
C VAL A 315 11.58 9.54 15.39
N LYS A 316 10.58 9.05 14.65
CA LYS A 316 10.70 8.56 13.28
C LYS A 316 9.34 8.66 12.60
N SER A 317 9.29 9.04 11.33
CA SER A 317 8.06 8.96 10.55
C SER A 317 8.32 8.56 9.11
N GLU A 318 7.32 7.98 8.49
CA GLU A 318 7.25 7.70 7.06
C GLU A 318 5.88 8.13 6.55
N SER A 319 5.82 8.71 5.35
CA SER A 319 4.56 9.16 4.76
C SER A 319 4.53 8.88 3.27
N GLY A 320 3.31 8.79 2.72
CA GLY A 320 3.10 8.52 1.32
C GLY A 320 1.69 8.85 0.86
N ARG A 321 1.42 8.55 -0.41
CA ARG A 321 0.12 8.71 -1.07
C ARG A 321 -0.37 7.36 -1.57
N GLY A 322 -1.68 7.22 -1.74
CA GLY A 322 -2.27 5.97 -2.22
C GLY A 322 -2.17 4.86 -1.18
N ASN A 323 -1.75 3.67 -1.60
CA ASN A 323 -1.82 2.46 -0.78
C ASN A 323 -1.03 2.57 0.53
N LEU A 324 -1.69 2.22 1.64
CA LEU A 324 -1.05 2.09 2.95
C LEU A 324 -0.09 0.88 2.94
N PRO A 325 1.16 1.01 3.45
CA PRO A 325 2.09 -0.10 3.51
C PRO A 325 1.54 -1.19 4.43
N GLY A 326 1.46 -2.44 3.94
CA GLY A 326 0.98 -3.57 4.74
C GLY A 326 1.96 -3.99 5.84
N ARG A 327 3.25 -3.64 5.72
CA ARG A 327 4.29 -3.93 6.71
C ARG A 327 5.38 -2.87 6.70
N PHE A 328 5.69 -2.37 7.88
CA PHE A 328 6.84 -1.51 8.15
C PHE A 328 7.67 -2.12 9.28
N SER A 329 9.00 -1.99 9.24
CA SER A 329 9.89 -2.57 10.25
C SER A 329 10.83 -1.52 10.79
N TRP A 330 10.83 -1.36 12.11
CA TRP A 330 11.65 -0.37 12.78
C TRP A 330 12.69 -1.01 13.68
N TRP A 331 13.95 -0.64 13.47
CA TRP A 331 15.12 -1.20 14.17
C TRP A 331 15.52 -0.42 15.44
N GLY A 332 14.65 0.50 15.90
CA GLY A 332 14.93 1.33 17.06
C GLY A 332 15.86 2.52 16.78
N GLN A 333 16.02 2.91 15.51
CA GLN A 333 16.81 4.09 15.11
C GLN A 333 15.91 5.30 14.90
N ARG A 334 16.22 6.42 15.55
CA ARG A 334 15.53 7.69 15.33
C ARG A 334 15.85 8.26 13.94
N GLN A 335 15.19 9.36 13.58
CA GLN A 335 15.38 10.02 12.28
C GLN A 335 16.83 10.47 12.03
N ASP A 336 17.56 10.82 13.09
CA ASP A 336 18.98 11.21 13.08
C ASP A 336 19.95 10.01 12.96
N GLY A 337 19.45 8.77 12.93
CA GLY A 337 20.25 7.54 12.87
C GLY A 337 20.73 7.03 14.23
N ILE A 338 20.51 7.79 15.31
CA ILE A 338 20.88 7.40 16.68
C ILE A 338 19.86 6.41 17.23
N LEU A 339 20.30 5.48 18.08
CA LEU A 339 19.39 4.55 18.75
C LEU A 339 18.45 5.30 19.70
N ALA A 340 17.17 4.93 19.63
CA ALA A 340 16.16 5.38 20.57
C ALA A 340 16.46 4.86 21.98
N GLU A 341 16.23 5.73 22.98
CA GLU A 341 16.50 5.48 24.39
C GLU A 341 15.47 4.52 25.01
N ASP A 342 15.78 4.02 26.21
CA ASP A 342 14.87 3.19 26.98
C ASP A 342 13.61 3.97 27.34
N GLY A 343 12.44 3.35 27.17
CA GLY A 343 11.18 4.02 27.43
C GLY A 343 9.98 3.39 26.74
N LEU A 344 8.82 3.97 27.03
CA LEU A 344 7.57 3.63 26.35
C LEU A 344 7.47 4.42 25.04
N TYR A 345 7.07 3.74 23.98
CA TYR A 345 6.86 4.31 22.66
C TYR A 345 5.48 3.94 22.13
N SER A 346 5.02 4.68 21.14
CA SER A 346 3.80 4.36 20.40
C SER A 346 4.04 4.48 18.90
N VAL A 347 3.32 3.65 18.14
CA VAL A 347 3.21 3.76 16.69
C VAL A 347 1.84 4.36 16.40
N ARG A 348 1.80 5.47 15.66
CA ARG A 348 0.59 6.15 15.21
C ARG A 348 0.50 6.07 13.70
N VAL A 349 -0.59 5.51 13.20
CA VAL A 349 -0.90 5.47 11.76
C VAL A 349 -2.06 6.42 11.52
N GLU A 350 -1.87 7.38 10.63
CA GLU A 350 -2.86 8.37 10.22
C GLU A 350 -3.10 8.23 8.72
N VAL A 351 -4.36 8.18 8.29
CA VAL A 351 -4.74 8.09 6.88
C VAL A 351 -5.83 9.10 6.54
N SER A 352 -5.85 9.53 5.28
CA SER A 352 -6.89 10.40 4.71
C SER A 352 -7.39 9.80 3.40
N ASP A 353 -8.71 9.65 3.25
CA ASP A 353 -9.34 9.13 2.05
C ASP A 353 -9.56 10.20 0.97
N ARG A 354 -10.26 9.85 -0.13
CA ARG A 354 -10.59 10.81 -1.21
C ARG A 354 -11.71 11.78 -0.88
N ALA A 355 -12.58 11.45 0.07
CA ALA A 355 -13.60 12.35 0.58
C ALA A 355 -13.02 13.32 1.63
N GLY A 356 -11.79 13.11 2.08
CA GLY A 356 -11.13 13.86 3.15
C GLY A 356 -11.52 13.38 4.55
N ASN A 357 -12.08 12.17 4.71
CA ASN A 357 -12.22 11.57 6.03
C ASN A 357 -10.85 11.11 6.53
N ASN A 358 -10.61 11.29 7.82
CA ASN A 358 -9.34 10.97 8.46
C ASN A 358 -9.56 9.87 9.49
N ALA A 359 -8.60 8.96 9.58
CA ALA A 359 -8.59 7.92 10.61
C ALA A 359 -7.21 7.81 11.24
N VAL A 360 -7.20 7.41 12.52
CA VAL A 360 -5.98 7.26 13.31
C VAL A 360 -6.04 5.95 14.09
N ALA A 361 -4.97 5.18 14.07
CA ALA A 361 -4.76 4.02 14.94
C ALA A 361 -3.44 4.16 15.69
N THR A 362 -3.41 3.73 16.95
CA THR A 362 -2.21 3.81 17.80
C THR A 362 -2.01 2.54 18.60
N GLU A 363 -0.78 2.04 18.61
CA GLU A 363 -0.38 0.88 19.42
C GLU A 363 0.93 1.16 20.16
N LYS A 364 1.10 0.55 21.34
CA LYS A 364 2.23 0.83 22.25
C LYS A 364 3.24 -0.31 22.29
N PHE A 365 4.50 0.04 22.48
CA PHE A 365 5.59 -0.91 22.69
C PHE A 365 6.67 -0.28 23.57
N ARG A 366 7.60 -1.09 24.08
CA ARG A 366 8.67 -0.62 25.00
C ARG A 366 10.06 -0.91 24.44
N ILE A 367 11.01 -0.05 24.78
CA ILE A 367 12.44 -0.25 24.53
C ILE A 367 13.12 -0.45 25.89
N VAL A 368 13.89 -1.53 26.01
CA VAL A 368 14.70 -1.85 27.20
C VAL A 368 16.09 -2.29 26.74
N ARG A 369 17.08 -1.42 26.93
CA ARG A 369 18.50 -1.63 26.63
C ARG A 369 19.35 -1.69 27.89
N LYS A 370 18.77 -1.46 29.07
CA LYS A 370 19.43 -1.65 30.35
C LYS A 370 20.08 -3.05 30.42
N ARG A 371 21.40 -3.08 30.63
CA ARG A 371 22.19 -4.32 30.72
C ARG A 371 21.77 -5.13 31.96
N PRO A 372 21.78 -6.48 31.90
CA PRO A 372 21.55 -7.29 33.08
C PRO A 372 22.68 -7.10 34.10
N GLU A 373 22.33 -6.91 35.37
CA GLU A 373 23.29 -6.77 36.47
C GLU A 373 23.39 -8.10 37.22
N LEU A 374 24.55 -8.77 37.12
CA LEU A 374 24.82 -10.03 37.82
C LEU A 374 25.61 -9.74 39.10
N ALA A 375 25.16 -10.30 40.23
CA ALA A 375 25.83 -10.12 41.52
C ALA A 375 26.62 -11.37 41.90
N LEU A 376 27.94 -11.23 42.07
CA LEU A 376 28.82 -12.28 42.57
C LEU A 376 29.11 -12.06 44.06
N VAL A 377 28.88 -13.08 44.88
CA VAL A 377 29.28 -13.10 46.29
C VAL A 377 30.22 -14.27 46.51
N THR A 378 31.30 -14.06 47.26
CA THR A 378 32.31 -15.09 47.53
C THR A 378 32.54 -15.28 49.02
N GLU A 379 32.60 -16.53 49.47
CA GLU A 379 32.88 -16.90 50.86
C GLU A 379 33.98 -17.97 50.93
N LYS A 380 34.95 -17.80 51.83
CA LYS A 380 36.04 -18.77 52.02
C LYS A 380 35.66 -19.76 53.11
N LYS A 381 35.66 -21.06 52.80
CA LYS A 381 35.36 -22.11 53.77
C LYS A 381 36.17 -23.37 53.49
N GLY A 382 36.99 -23.80 54.46
CA GLY A 382 37.66 -25.11 54.43
C GLY A 382 38.58 -25.37 53.24
N GLY A 383 39.33 -24.38 52.76
CA GLY A 383 40.22 -24.51 51.59
C GLY A 383 39.53 -24.37 50.23
N GLU A 384 38.24 -24.03 50.22
CA GLU A 384 37.47 -23.69 49.02
C GLU A 384 36.94 -22.26 49.09
N ILE A 385 36.71 -21.68 47.91
CA ILE A 385 35.93 -20.45 47.72
C ILE A 385 34.55 -20.85 47.20
N GLN A 386 33.53 -20.61 48.00
CA GLN A 386 32.15 -20.68 47.57
C GLN A 386 31.81 -19.41 46.81
N VAL A 387 31.20 -19.57 45.64
CA VAL A 387 30.83 -18.50 44.74
C VAL A 387 29.33 -18.58 44.48
N ASP A 388 28.63 -17.53 44.87
CA ASP A 388 27.20 -17.35 44.66
C ASP A 388 26.97 -16.32 43.56
N LEU A 389 26.39 -16.76 42.45
CA LEU A 389 25.99 -15.90 41.35
C LEU A 389 24.47 -15.67 41.41
N ASN A 390 24.07 -14.41 41.55
CA ASN A 390 22.69 -13.99 41.72
C ASN A 390 22.26 -13.03 40.60
N TYR A 391 20.95 -13.01 40.32
CA TYR A 391 20.31 -12.08 39.39
C TYR A 391 18.91 -11.72 39.90
N ASP A 392 18.63 -10.43 40.04
CA ASP A 392 17.37 -9.87 40.53
C ASP A 392 16.69 -8.95 39.48
N GLY A 393 17.16 -8.98 38.23
CA GLY A 393 16.59 -8.17 37.16
C GLY A 393 15.22 -8.69 36.71
N LYS A 394 14.36 -7.76 36.28
CA LYS A 394 13.00 -8.05 35.81
C LYS A 394 12.94 -8.77 34.46
N VAL A 395 13.99 -8.64 33.64
CA VAL A 395 14.06 -9.26 32.32
C VAL A 395 14.75 -10.62 32.44
N PRO A 396 14.11 -11.74 32.08
CA PRO A 396 14.73 -13.05 32.21
C PRO A 396 16.06 -13.15 31.45
N LEU A 397 17.03 -13.88 32.02
CA LEU A 397 18.25 -14.21 31.31
C LEU A 397 17.97 -15.24 30.22
N ALA A 398 18.53 -15.03 29.04
CA ALA A 398 18.60 -16.04 28.00
C ALA A 398 19.73 -17.03 28.29
N PHE A 399 20.89 -16.54 28.74
CA PHE A 399 21.97 -17.39 29.23
C PHE A 399 22.94 -16.62 30.14
N TRP A 400 23.70 -17.36 30.93
CA TRP A 400 24.87 -16.89 31.67
C TRP A 400 26.01 -17.90 31.55
N ARG A 401 27.25 -17.43 31.70
CA ARG A 401 28.48 -18.22 31.73
C ARG A 401 29.46 -17.63 32.73
N VAL A 402 30.13 -18.47 33.48
CA VAL A 402 31.22 -18.13 34.39
C VAL A 402 32.44 -18.98 34.03
N ASP A 403 33.57 -18.31 33.84
CA ASP A 403 34.88 -18.94 33.66
C ASP A 403 35.81 -18.49 34.79
N LEU A 404 36.34 -19.44 35.55
CA LEU A 404 37.32 -19.22 36.60
C LEU A 404 38.67 -19.75 36.15
N ARG A 405 39.72 -18.94 36.32
CA ARG A 405 41.07 -19.30 35.88
C ARG A 405 42.10 -18.97 36.94
N ASN A 406 43.11 -19.81 37.09
CA ASN A 406 44.25 -19.55 37.96
C ASN A 406 45.20 -18.48 37.38
N GLY A 407 46.22 -18.09 38.14
CA GLY A 407 47.20 -17.06 37.74
C GLY A 407 48.06 -17.43 36.52
N ALA A 408 48.13 -18.71 36.15
CA ALA A 408 48.77 -19.19 34.93
C ALA A 408 47.83 -19.21 33.71
N GLY A 409 46.54 -18.88 33.91
CA GLY A 409 45.52 -18.84 32.87
C GLY A 409 44.80 -20.17 32.61
N ALA A 410 45.11 -21.23 33.36
CA ALA A 410 44.41 -22.51 33.26
C ALA A 410 42.99 -22.42 33.86
N ILE A 411 42.02 -23.05 33.19
CA ILE A 411 40.62 -23.05 33.62
C ILE A 411 40.46 -23.95 34.84
N LEU A 412 39.99 -23.37 35.95
CA LEU A 412 39.64 -24.08 37.19
C LEU A 412 38.19 -24.54 37.17
N LEU A 413 37.29 -23.71 36.62
CA LEU A 413 35.88 -24.02 36.51
C LEU A 413 35.27 -23.29 35.32
N GLU A 414 34.38 -23.98 34.61
CA GLU A 414 33.48 -23.38 33.64
C GLU A 414 32.05 -23.83 33.95
N LYS A 415 31.14 -22.87 34.09
CA LYS A 415 29.71 -23.12 34.32
C LYS A 415 28.88 -22.22 33.43
N ASN A 416 27.74 -22.71 32.98
CA ASN A 416 26.77 -21.95 32.22
C ASN A 416 25.36 -22.44 32.53
N GLY A 417 24.36 -21.65 32.17
CA GLY A 417 22.95 -21.98 32.34
C GLY A 417 22.04 -20.83 31.96
N GLU A 418 20.75 -20.99 32.21
CA GLU A 418 19.71 -20.00 31.88
C GLU A 418 19.05 -19.39 33.12
N LYS A 419 19.17 -20.08 34.27
CA LYS A 419 18.53 -19.69 35.53
C LYS A 419 19.56 -19.39 36.61
N LEU A 420 19.28 -18.37 37.39
CA LEU A 420 19.99 -17.95 38.60
C LEU A 420 18.98 -17.86 39.76
N PRO A 421 19.42 -17.97 41.03
CA PRO A 421 20.80 -18.03 41.50
C PRO A 421 21.44 -19.42 41.37
N VAL A 422 22.78 -19.47 41.33
CA VAL A 422 23.56 -20.72 41.43
C VAL A 422 24.75 -20.56 42.37
N ARG A 423 25.12 -21.67 43.01
CA ARG A 423 26.27 -21.79 43.91
C ARG A 423 27.25 -22.83 43.39
N PHE A 424 28.55 -22.52 43.43
CA PHE A 424 29.61 -23.48 43.12
C PHE A 424 30.86 -23.23 43.98
N SER A 425 31.68 -24.27 44.18
CA SER A 425 32.95 -24.19 44.92
C SER A 425 34.14 -24.30 43.97
N VAL A 426 35.23 -23.61 44.32
CA VAL A 426 36.53 -23.74 43.66
C VAL A 426 37.61 -23.96 44.72
N PRO A 427 38.48 -24.97 44.58
CA PRO A 427 39.61 -25.15 45.48
C PRO A 427 40.62 -24.00 45.33
N PHE A 428 41.24 -23.58 46.43
CA PHE A 428 42.37 -22.66 46.40
C PHE A 428 43.45 -23.12 47.38
N SER A 429 44.71 -22.93 47.00
CA SER A 429 45.88 -23.52 47.67
C SER A 429 46.47 -22.61 48.75
N ASN A 430 46.48 -21.29 48.51
CA ASN A 430 47.00 -20.30 49.45
C ASN A 430 46.38 -18.92 49.20
N GLU A 431 46.55 -18.00 50.16
CA GLU A 431 45.99 -16.63 50.05
C GLU A 431 46.66 -15.76 48.97
N ASN A 432 47.81 -16.18 48.46
CA ASN A 432 48.54 -15.50 47.38
C ASN A 432 48.11 -16.00 45.99
N GLU A 433 47.27 -17.03 45.90
CA GLU A 433 46.79 -17.56 44.64
C GLU A 433 45.89 -16.51 43.96
N LYS A 434 46.13 -16.29 42.67
CA LYS A 434 45.30 -15.40 41.85
C LYS A 434 44.28 -16.24 41.11
N ILE A 435 42.99 -16.01 41.41
CA ILE A 435 41.89 -16.65 40.69
C ILE A 435 41.07 -15.55 40.02
N SER A 436 41.17 -15.47 38.70
CA SER A 436 40.35 -14.56 37.91
C SER A 436 38.99 -15.18 37.60
N CYS A 437 37.93 -14.37 37.64
CA CYS A 437 36.57 -14.74 37.32
C CYS A 437 36.06 -13.89 36.15
N ARG A 438 35.56 -14.53 35.09
CA ARG A 438 34.91 -13.87 33.97
C ARG A 438 33.46 -14.31 33.93
N ILE A 439 32.56 -13.34 34.00
CA ILE A 439 31.12 -13.56 33.96
C ILE A 439 30.59 -12.96 32.67
N TYR A 440 29.80 -13.73 31.95
CA TYR A 440 29.06 -13.31 30.76
C TYR A 440 27.59 -13.61 30.98
N GLY A 441 26.73 -12.68 30.58
CA GLY A 441 25.28 -12.87 30.62
C GLY A 441 24.62 -12.19 29.43
N GLN A 442 23.50 -12.75 28.99
CA GLN A 442 22.62 -12.13 28.01
C GLN A 442 21.17 -12.33 28.44
N ASP A 443 20.36 -11.28 28.35
CA ASP A 443 18.93 -11.37 28.58
C ASP A 443 18.15 -11.84 27.33
N VAL A 444 16.84 -12.12 27.50
CA VAL A 444 15.95 -12.50 26.38
C VAL A 444 15.81 -11.41 25.32
N LEU A 445 16.10 -10.15 25.68
CA LEU A 445 16.10 -9.00 24.78
C LEU A 445 17.44 -8.82 24.03
N GLY A 446 18.46 -9.61 24.37
CA GLY A 446 19.77 -9.57 23.74
C GLY A 446 20.76 -8.59 24.38
N ASN A 447 20.40 -7.93 25.49
CA ASN A 447 21.32 -7.08 26.23
C ASN A 447 22.37 -7.95 26.90
N LYS A 448 23.64 -7.56 26.77
CA LYS A 448 24.79 -8.35 27.23
C LYS A 448 25.48 -7.67 28.40
N ILE A 449 26.02 -8.49 29.30
CA ILE A 449 26.96 -8.08 30.35
C ILE A 449 28.22 -8.93 30.26
N ARG A 450 29.35 -8.28 30.50
CA ARG A 450 30.65 -8.92 30.72
C ARG A 450 31.29 -8.29 31.95
N GLN A 451 31.60 -9.10 32.93
CA GLN A 451 32.31 -8.68 34.14
C GLN A 451 33.59 -9.51 34.28
N VAL A 452 34.70 -8.84 34.56
CA VAL A 452 35.98 -9.49 34.85
C VAL A 452 36.41 -9.08 36.25
N ILE A 453 36.71 -10.07 37.09
CA ILE A 453 37.25 -9.88 38.42
C ILE A 453 38.62 -10.53 38.43
N GLU A 454 39.68 -9.72 38.58
CA GLU A 454 41.07 -10.18 38.46
C GLU A 454 41.47 -11.15 39.55
N ASN A 455 40.96 -10.98 40.77
CA ASN A 455 41.23 -11.90 41.87
C ASN A 455 40.06 -12.03 42.83
N ILE A 456 39.35 -13.15 42.78
CA ILE A 456 38.26 -13.47 43.72
C ILE A 456 38.77 -13.85 45.12
N VAL A 457 40.05 -14.22 45.27
CA VAL A 457 40.65 -14.56 46.57
C VAL A 457 40.79 -13.34 47.48
N SER A 458 40.94 -12.14 46.90
CA SER A 458 41.09 -10.87 47.63
C SER A 458 39.77 -10.10 47.81
N LEU A 459 38.63 -10.63 47.35
CA LEU A 459 37.33 -10.00 47.57
C LEU A 459 36.95 -10.08 49.05
N LYS A 460 36.71 -8.93 49.68
CA LYS A 460 36.15 -8.87 51.04
C LYS A 460 34.67 -9.29 50.98
N PRO A 461 34.17 -10.11 51.93
CA PRO A 461 32.74 -10.37 52.07
C PRO A 461 32.02 -9.04 52.32
N ARG A 462 30.89 -8.82 51.64
CA ARG A 462 30.18 -7.53 51.59
C ARG A 462 29.54 -7.20 52.94
N GLY A 463 30.32 -6.64 53.86
CA GLY A 463 29.89 -5.77 54.95
C GLY A 463 30.51 -4.39 54.74
N GLU A 464 29.68 -3.35 54.77
CA GLU A 464 30.01 -1.92 54.64
C GLU A 464 30.27 -1.39 53.22
N LYS A 465 29.26 -0.69 52.67
CA LYS A 465 29.43 0.27 51.56
C LYS A 465 29.90 1.60 52.17
N THR A 466 31.07 2.08 51.82
CA THR A 466 31.45 3.49 51.99
C THR A 466 31.21 4.25 50.69
N ALA A 467 30.71 5.48 50.80
CA ALA A 467 30.09 6.27 49.73
C ALA A 467 31.06 6.76 48.61
N GLU A 468 32.36 6.53 48.71
CA GLU A 468 33.35 7.06 47.77
C GLU A 468 33.55 6.23 46.48
N GLN A 469 33.08 4.97 46.43
CA GLN A 469 33.23 4.12 45.22
C GLN A 469 32.12 4.33 44.16
N ALA A 470 31.18 5.25 44.40
CA ALA A 470 30.10 5.55 43.47
C ALA A 470 30.51 6.57 42.38
N GLU A 471 31.51 7.42 42.63
CA GLU A 471 31.89 8.49 41.69
C GLU A 471 32.89 8.01 40.61
N GLU A 472 33.84 7.12 40.94
CA GLU A 472 34.83 6.64 39.96
C GLU A 472 34.25 5.74 38.85
N LYS A 473 33.13 5.05 39.10
CA LYS A 473 32.47 4.23 38.07
C LYS A 473 31.85 5.04 36.93
N SER A 474 31.56 6.32 37.16
CA SER A 474 30.94 7.19 36.14
C SER A 474 31.93 7.67 35.08
N ALA A 475 33.24 7.63 35.34
CA ALA A 475 34.26 8.21 34.46
C ALA A 475 34.82 7.21 33.43
N GLU A 476 34.84 5.91 33.72
CA GLU A 476 35.30 4.87 32.77
C GLU A 476 34.20 4.39 31.79
N GLU A 477 32.94 4.80 31.99
CA GLU A 477 31.79 4.42 31.15
C GLU A 477 31.79 5.04 29.74
N ASN A 478 32.70 5.97 29.43
CA ASN A 478 32.72 6.73 28.17
C ASN A 478 33.73 6.28 27.10
N ALA A 479 34.42 5.15 27.29
CA ALA A 479 35.28 4.58 26.24
C ALA A 479 34.77 3.18 25.89
N TRP A 480 34.66 2.87 24.59
CA TRP A 480 34.20 1.61 23.99
C TRP A 480 32.70 1.53 23.67
N SER A 481 32.26 2.36 22.73
CA SER A 481 31.07 2.12 21.90
C SER A 481 31.43 1.89 20.42
N VAL A 482 32.27 0.91 20.11
CA VAL A 482 32.32 0.34 18.75
C VAL A 482 32.78 -1.12 18.87
N ASP A 483 31.91 -2.08 18.57
CA ASP A 483 32.19 -3.23 17.69
C ASP A 483 31.15 -4.38 17.82
N PHE A 484 30.51 -4.63 16.67
CA PHE A 484 29.70 -5.78 16.17
C PHE A 484 28.33 -6.13 16.78
#